data_AF-A0A7V2WR62-F1
#
_entry.id   AF-A0A7V2WR62-F1
#
_cell.length_a   1.000
_cell.length_b   1.000
_cell.length_c   1.000
_cell.angle_alpha   90.00
_cell.angle_beta   90.00
_cell.angle_gamma   90.00
#
_symmetry.space_group_name_H-M   'P 1'
#
loop_
_entity.id
_entity.type
_entity.pdbx_description
1 polymer ?
#
loop_
_entity_poly.entity_id
_entity_poly.type
_entity_poly.pdbx_seq_one_letter_code
_entity_poly.pdbx_strand_id
1 'polypeptide(L)' 'MKLEKKTGYHHGNLRQSIIHAVALIAQKKRSLDFQLKEIADLVGTSQPAIYKHFTGKKELLTEVAVAG' A
#
# COMPACT_ATOMS: atom_id res chain seq x y z
N MET A 1 2.16 22.54 1.80
CA MET A 1 3.25 21.60 2.17
C MET A 1 3.18 20.42 1.21
N LYS A 2 3.93 20.49 0.08
CA LYS A 2 3.96 19.43 -0.94
C LYS A 2 4.75 18.27 -0.34
N LEU A 3 4.07 17.17 -0.01
CA LEU A 3 4.72 15.92 0.36
C LEU A 3 5.64 15.52 -0.79
N GLU A 4 6.94 15.55 -0.51
CA GLU A 4 8.03 15.25 -1.42
C GLU A 4 7.80 13.88 -2.06
N LYS A 5 7.89 13.83 -3.39
CA LYS A 5 7.96 12.60 -4.17
C LYS A 5 9.29 11.91 -3.81
N LYS A 6 9.33 11.18 -2.70
CA LYS A 6 10.44 10.28 -2.36
C LYS A 6 10.47 9.17 -3.40
N THR A 7 11.31 9.39 -4.41
CA THR A 7 12.15 8.39 -5.09
C THR A 7 11.52 7.00 -5.25
N GLY A 8 10.88 6.81 -6.42
CA GLY A 8 10.85 5.58 -7.21
C GLY A 8 10.78 4.24 -6.47
N TYR A 9 9.57 3.74 -6.26
CA TYR A 9 9.33 2.29 -6.10
C TYR A 9 8.38 1.79 -7.19
N HIS A 10 8.89 1.77 -8.42
CA HIS A 10 8.29 1.04 -9.55
C HIS A 10 9.22 -0.10 -9.96
N HIS A 11 9.42 -1.11 -9.11
CA HIS A 11 10.14 -2.33 -9.52
C HIS A 11 9.20 -3.30 -10.23
N GLY A 12 8.34 -2.85 -11.15
CA GLY A 12 7.40 -3.71 -11.89
C GLY A 12 6.46 -4.59 -11.04
N ASN A 13 6.51 -4.45 -9.71
CA ASN A 13 5.93 -5.37 -8.74
C ASN A 13 4.84 -4.63 -7.98
N LEU A 14 3.63 -4.66 -8.56
CA LEU A 14 2.43 -4.06 -8.00
C LEU A 14 2.22 -4.46 -6.53
N ARG A 15 2.57 -5.71 -6.17
CA ARG A 15 2.49 -6.21 -4.79
C ARG A 15 3.35 -5.39 -3.84
N GLN A 16 4.61 -5.13 -4.18
CA GLN A 16 5.50 -4.32 -3.35
C GLN A 16 5.05 -2.85 -3.29
N SER A 17 4.56 -2.29 -4.40
CA SER A 17 4.01 -0.93 -4.39
C SER A 17 2.82 -0.79 -3.45
N ILE A 18 1.95 -1.81 -3.39
CA ILE A 18 0.81 -1.85 -2.45
C ILE A 18 1.29 -1.93 -1.00
N ILE A 19 2.27 -2.79 -0.68
CA ILE A 19 2.82 -2.92 0.68
C ILE A 19 3.40 -1.57 1.15
N HIS A 20 4.21 -0.91 0.32
CA HIS A 20 4.77 0.40 0.66
C HIS A 20 3.69 1.48 0.83
N ALA A 21 2.68 1.50 -0.03
CA ALA A 21 1.57 2.43 0.11
C ALA A 21 0.86 2.26 1.46
N VAL A 22 0.58 1.03 1.87
CA VAL A 22 -0.04 0.74 3.17
C VAL A 22 0.85 1.19 4.32
N ALA A 23 2.14 0.83 4.29
CA ALA A 23 3.10 1.23 5.33
C ALA A 23 3.20 2.75 5.46
N LEU A 24 3.18 3.49 4.35
CA LEU A 24 3.21 4.95 4.35
C LEU A 24 1.93 5.55 4.96
N ILE A 25 0.75 5.04 4.63
CA ILE A 25 -0.50 5.51 5.22
C ILE A 25 -0.55 5.20 6.71
N ALA A 26 -0.14 3.98 7.10
CA ALA A 26 -0.12 3.56 8.49
C ALA A 26 0.78 4.46 9.35
N GLN A 27 1.98 4.78 8.85
CA GLN A 27 2.91 5.70 9.52
C GLN A 27 2.35 7.12 9.61
N LYS A 28 1.72 7.64 8.54
CA LYS A 28 1.14 8.99 8.52
C LYS A 28 -0.06 9.12 9.46
N LYS A 29 -0.95 8.13 9.48
CA LYS A 29 -2.16 8.12 10.32
C LYS A 29 -1.91 7.64 11.75
N ARG A 30 -0.73 7.06 12.03
CA ARG A 30 -0.42 6.31 13.25
C ARG A 30 -1.49 5.26 13.58
N SER A 31 -2.06 4.65 12.55
CA SER A 31 -3.17 3.71 12.65
C SER A 31 -3.21 2.79 11.43
N LEU A 32 -3.66 1.55 11.61
CA LEU A 32 -3.96 0.60 10.53
C LEU A 32 -5.37 0.79 9.95
N ASP A 33 -6.05 1.87 10.32
CA ASP A 33 -7.33 2.27 9.75
C ASP A 33 -7.13 2.99 8.41
N PHE A 34 -7.05 2.19 7.36
CA PHE A 34 -7.00 2.65 5.97
C PHE A 34 -8.06 1.95 5.14
N GLN A 35 -8.54 2.66 4.13
CA GLN A 35 -9.41 2.11 3.10
C GLN A 35 -8.56 1.62 1.93
N LEU A 36 -8.93 0.47 1.36
CA LEU A 36 -8.26 -0.06 0.16
C LEU A 36 -8.35 0.90 -1.03
N LYS A 37 -9.38 1.77 -1.06
CA LYS A 37 -9.49 2.84 -2.05
C LYS A 37 -8.29 3.78 -2.02
N GLU A 38 -7.91 4.24 -0.83
CA GLU A 38 -6.80 5.17 -0.65
C GLU A 38 -5.48 4.56 -1.13
N ILE A 39 -5.30 3.26 -0.90
CA ILE A 39 -4.13 2.50 -1.38
C ILE A 39 -4.14 2.37 -2.90
N ALA A 40 -5.30 2.04 -3.47
CA ALA A 40 -5.47 1.90 -4.91
C ALA A 40 -5.18 3.23 -5.64
N ASP A 41 -5.72 4.34 -5.12
CA ASP A 41 -5.49 5.69 -5.64
C ASP A 41 -4.00 6.08 -5.55
N LEU A 42 -3.33 5.73 -4.45
CA LEU A 42 -1.92 6.06 -4.24
C LEU A 42 -0.97 5.28 -5.16
N VAL A 43 -1.30 4.03 -5.49
CA VAL A 43 -0.51 3.17 -6.37
C VAL A 43 -0.93 3.29 -7.85
N GLY A 44 -2.04 3.97 -8.14
CA GLY A 44 -2.60 4.07 -9.50
C GLY A 44 -3.18 2.75 -9.99
N THR A 45 -3.80 1.98 -9.10
CA THR A 45 -4.44 0.69 -9.41
C THR A 45 -5.91 0.69 -8.97
N SER A 46 -6.58 -0.47 -9.05
CA SER A 46 -7.96 -0.65 -8.60
C SER A 46 -8.02 -1.58 -7.39
N GLN A 47 -9.04 -1.42 -6.54
CA GLN A 47 -9.24 -2.35 -5.41
C GLN A 47 -9.34 -3.82 -5.86
N PRO A 48 -10.06 -4.17 -6.95
CA PRO A 48 -10.08 -5.54 -7.45
C PRO A 48 -8.70 -6.07 -7.83
N ALA A 49 -7.80 -5.22 -8.34
CA ALA A 49 -6.42 -5.62 -8.65
C ALA A 49 -5.63 -5.94 -7.37
N ILE A 50 -5.85 -5.20 -6.28
CA ILE A 50 -5.24 -5.51 -4.97
C ILE A 50 -5.66 -6.91 -4.50
N TYR A 51 -6.95 -7.24 -4.59
CA TYR A 51 -7.44 -8.58 -4.21
C TYR A 51 -6.90 -9.72 -5.07
N LYS A 52 -6.35 -9.44 -6.26
CA LYS A 52 -5.65 -10.46 -7.07
C LYS A 52 -4.24 -10.76 -6.55
N HIS A 53 -3.63 -9.82 -5.83
CA HIS A 53 -2.29 -9.96 -5.26
C HIS A 53 -2.30 -10.35 -3.79
N PHE A 54 -3.44 -10.12 -3.11
CA PHE A 54 -3.61 -10.43 -1.71
C PHE A 54 -4.93 -11.16 -1.49
N THR A 55 -4.88 -12.32 -0.84
CA THR A 55 -6.04 -13.16 -0.55
C THR A 55 -7.03 -12.47 0.41
N GLY A 56 -6.62 -11.39 1.07
CA GLY A 56 -7.49 -10.48 1.82
C GLY A 56 -6.72 -9.44 2.62
N LYS A 57 -7.45 -8.59 3.36
CA LYS A 57 -6.87 -7.51 4.18
C LYS A 57 -5.88 -8.04 5.23
N LYS A 58 -6.14 -9.21 5.81
CA LYS A 58 -5.23 -9.84 6.79
C LYS A 58 -3.87 -10.18 6.17
N GLU A 59 -3.87 -10.83 5.01
CA GLU A 59 -2.62 -11.17 4.31
C GLU A 59 -1.84 -9.91 3.94
N LEU A 60 -2.52 -8.89 3.41
CA LEU A 60 -1.90 -7.60 3.12
C LEU A 60 -1.24 -6.98 4.36
N LEU A 61 -1.93 -6.99 5.52
CA LEU A 61 -1.37 -6.47 6.76
C LEU A 61 -0.19 -7.28 7.27
N THR A 62 -0.23 -8.62 7.14
CA THR A 62 0.90 -9.49 7.47
C THR A 62 2.12 -9.16 6.61
N GLU A 63 1.94 -9.05 5.30
CA GLU A 63 3.03 -8.71 4.38
C GLU A 63 3.62 -7.32 4.67
N VAL A 64 2.77 -6.35 5.02
CA VAL A 64 3.21 -5.02 5.44
C VAL A 64 4.01 -5.08 6.75
N ALA A 65 3.60 -5.91 7.70
CA ALA A 65 4.31 -6.10 8.96
C ALA A 65 5.65 -6.85 8.79
N VAL A 66 5.75 -7.76 7.82
CA VAL A 66 6.99 -8.49 7.50
C VAL A 66 7.98 -7.60 6.74
N ALA A 67 7.48 -6.67 5.92
CA ALA A 67 8.32 -5.79 5.10
C ALA A 67 8.84 -4.54 5.83
N GLY A 68 8.31 -4.23 7.02
CA GLY A 68 8.69 -3.08 7.85
C GLY A 68 9.60 -3.47 9.00
#